data_AF-A0A356X4I8-F1
#
_entry.id   AF-A0A356X4I8-F1
#
_cell.length_a   1.000
_cell.length_b   1.000
_cell.length_c   1.000
_cell.angle_alpha   90.00
_cell.angle_beta   90.00
_cell.angle_gamma   90.00
#
_symmetry.space_group_name_H-M   'P 1'
#
loop_
_entity.id
_entity.type
_entity.pdbx_description
1 polymer ?
#
loop_
_entity_poly.entity_id
_entity_poly.type
_entity_poly.pdbx_seq_one_letter_code
_entity_poly.pdbx_strand_id
1 'polypeptide(L)' 'WIHCDIMDGHFVPNISFGPNIVKAAKKSAPEAFIDVHLMIENPDQFVESFVQAGADLISVHYEATHHLHRS' A
#
# COMPACT_ATOMS: atom_id res chain seq x y z
N TRP A 1 -0.94 7.37 13.65
CA TRP A 1 -0.34 7.35 12.31
C TRP A 1 0.59 6.16 12.23
N ILE A 2 0.40 5.28 11.24
CA ILE A 2 1.27 4.15 10.95
C ILE A 2 1.55 4.19 9.45
N HIS A 3 2.81 4.41 9.08
CA HIS A 3 3.25 4.40 7.70
C HIS A 3 3.70 2.99 7.31
N CYS A 4 3.20 2.48 6.20
CA CYS A 4 3.40 1.12 5.72
C CYS A 4 4.01 1.15 4.32
N ASP A 5 5.32 0.93 4.24
CA ASP A 5 6.05 0.79 2.98
C ASP A 5 5.90 -0.63 2.41
N ILE A 6 5.23 -0.75 1.27
CA ILE A 6 4.95 -2.00 0.57
C ILE A 6 5.91 -2.13 -0.61
N MET A 7 6.73 -3.17 -0.60
CA MET A 7 7.79 -3.42 -1.58
C MET A 7 7.67 -4.83 -2.18
N ASP A 8 7.81 -4.97 -3.50
CA ASP A 8 7.57 -6.21 -4.24
C ASP A 8 8.83 -6.88 -4.83
N GLY A 9 10.02 -6.30 -4.60
CA GLY A 9 11.28 -6.80 -5.15
C GLY A 9 11.51 -6.45 -6.63
N HIS A 10 10.52 -5.90 -7.34
CA HIS A 10 10.59 -5.57 -8.77
C HIS A 10 10.76 -4.07 -8.98
N PHE A 11 9.88 -3.26 -8.38
CA PHE A 11 9.98 -1.80 -8.44
C PHE A 11 11.14 -1.28 -7.59
N VAL A 12 11.36 -1.91 -6.43
CA VAL A 12 12.53 -1.68 -5.56
C VAL A 12 13.18 -3.03 -5.21
N PRO A 13 14.51 -3.11 -5.02
CA PRO A 13 15.22 -4.37 -4.78
C PRO A 13 15.12 -4.84 -3.32
N ASN A 14 13.92 -4.74 -2.73
CA ASN A 14 13.60 -5.23 -1.39
C ASN A 14 12.16 -5.74 -1.34
N ILE A 15 11.85 -6.61 -0.39
CA ILE A 15 10.50 -7.17 -0.18
C ILE A 15 10.09 -6.88 1.26
N SER A 16 8.90 -6.33 1.45
CA SER A 16 8.36 -6.05 2.79
C SER A 16 7.20 -6.98 3.12
N PHE A 17 5.96 -6.51 3.03
CA PHE A 17 4.75 -7.23 3.41
C PHE A 17 3.56 -6.78 2.57
N GLY A 18 2.48 -7.56 2.61
CA GLY A 18 1.25 -7.27 1.86
C GLY A 18 0.05 -6.84 2.72
N PRO A 19 -1.16 -6.84 2.13
CA PRO A 19 -2.40 -6.36 2.77
C PRO A 19 -2.73 -7.04 4.11
N ASN A 20 -2.30 -8.29 4.32
CA ASN A 20 -2.53 -9.00 5.58
C ASN A 20 -1.88 -8.32 6.79
N ILE A 21 -0.71 -7.71 6.62
CA ILE A 21 -0.03 -6.98 7.70
C ILE A 21 -0.71 -5.63 7.94
N VAL A 22 -1.17 -4.95 6.89
CA VAL A 22 -1.98 -3.72 7.01
C VAL A 22 -3.26 -4.00 7.80
N LYS A 23 -3.95 -5.11 7.50
CA LYS A 23 -5.14 -5.55 8.24
C LYS A 23 -4.85 -5.85 9.71
N ALA A 24 -3.72 -6.50 9.98
CA ALA A 24 -3.30 -6.75 11.36
C ALA A 24 -2.97 -5.45 12.10
N ALA A 25 -2.33 -4.49 11.43
CA ALA A 25 -2.02 -3.16 11.98
C ALA A 25 -3.31 -2.39 12.31
N LYS A 26 -4.26 -2.30 11.38
CA LYS A 26 -5.56 -1.65 11.62
C LYS A 26 -6.33 -2.30 12.77
N LYS A 27 -6.33 -3.62 12.86
CA LYS A 27 -6.96 -4.34 13.98
C LYS A 27 -6.28 -4.06 15.32
N SER A 28 -4.95 -3.92 15.33
CA SER A 28 -4.16 -3.71 16.54
C SER A 28 -4.24 -2.26 17.03
N ALA A 29 -4.41 -1.31 16.12
CA ALA A 29 -4.55 0.11 16.42
C ALA A 29 -5.72 0.70 15.61
N PRO A 30 -6.99 0.48 16.02
CA PRO A 30 -8.17 0.89 15.25
C PRO A 30 -8.25 2.40 14.98
N GLU A 31 -7.81 3.20 15.95
CA GLU A 31 -7.82 4.67 15.89
C GLU A 31 -6.62 5.24 15.11
N ALA A 32 -5.65 4.41 14.73
CA ALA A 32 -4.52 4.88 13.96
C ALA A 32 -4.94 5.10 12.49
N PHE A 33 -4.53 6.24 11.96
CA PHE A 33 -4.49 6.49 10.51
C PHE A 33 -3.41 5.60 9.88
N ILE A 34 -3.80 4.79 8.89
CA ILE A 34 -2.94 3.85 8.17
C ILE A 34 -2.60 4.42 6.79
N ASP A 35 -1.36 4.84 6.65
CA ASP A 35 -0.80 5.40 5.42
C ASP A 35 -0.01 4.30 4.70
N VAL A 36 -0.48 3.89 3.52
CA VAL A 36 0.13 2.83 2.71
C VAL A 36 0.86 3.45 1.53
N HIS A 37 2.15 3.16 1.42
CA HIS A 37 2.99 3.59 0.32
C HIS A 37 3.36 2.40 -0.55
N LEU A 38 2.84 2.38 -1.77
CA LEU A 38 3.02 1.29 -2.74
C LEU A 38 4.26 1.56 -3.60
N MET A 39 5.38 0.96 -3.19
CA MET A 39 6.61 0.83 -3.99
C MET A 39 6.62 -0.51 -4.73
N ILE A 40 5.63 -0.70 -5.60
CA ILE A 40 5.41 -1.94 -6.36
C ILE A 40 5.14 -1.66 -7.84
N GLU A 41 5.37 -2.65 -8.68
CA GLU A 41 5.01 -2.61 -10.10
C GLU A 41 3.49 -2.77 -10.29
N ASN A 42 2.89 -1.97 -11.18
CA ASN A 42 1.44 -1.97 -11.46
C ASN A 42 0.55 -1.83 -10.20
N PRO A 43 0.70 -0.76 -9.40
CA PRO A 43 0.05 -0.62 -8.10
C PRO A 43 -1.49 -0.62 -8.17
N ASP A 44 -2.07 -0.18 -9.30
CA ASP A 44 -3.52 -0.16 -9.54
C ASP A 44 -4.22 -1.49 -9.26
N GLN A 45 -3.53 -2.61 -9.51
CA GLN A 45 -4.08 -3.95 -9.30
C GLN A 45 -4.24 -4.30 -7.82
N PHE A 46 -3.56 -3.57 -6.93
CA PHE A 46 -3.48 -3.87 -5.51
C PHE A 46 -4.21 -2.85 -4.64
N VAL A 47 -4.55 -1.67 -5.15
CA VAL A 47 -5.24 -0.60 -4.40
C VAL A 47 -6.45 -1.15 -3.64
N GLU A 48 -7.33 -1.88 -4.33
CA GLU A 48 -8.54 -2.43 -3.70
C GLU A 48 -8.24 -3.35 -2.52
N SER A 49 -7.20 -4.18 -2.63
CA SER A 49 -6.80 -5.10 -1.56
C SER A 49 -6.30 -4.36 -0.31
N PHE A 50 -5.63 -3.22 -0.48
CA PHE A 50 -5.16 -2.38 0.63
C PHE A 50 -6.29 -1.54 1.24
N VAL A 51 -7.23 -1.05 0.42
CA VAL A 51 -8.45 -0.41 0.91
C VAL A 51 -9.25 -1.39 1.78
N GLN A 52 -9.46 -2.62 1.31
CA GLN A 52 -10.15 -3.66 2.07
C GLN A 52 -9.39 -4.08 3.34
N ALA A 53 -8.06 -3.92 3.36
CA ALA A 53 -7.24 -4.15 4.55
C ALA A 53 -7.34 -3.03 5.59
N GLY A 54 -7.95 -1.89 5.25
CA GLY A 54 -8.14 -0.75 6.15
C GLY A 54 -7.08 0.34 6.01
N ALA A 55 -6.49 0.50 4.83
CA ALA A 55 -5.70 1.69 4.50
C ALA A 55 -6.61 2.94 4.49
N ASP A 56 -6.15 4.01 5.13
CA ASP A 56 -6.83 5.30 5.16
C ASP A 56 -6.26 6.25 4.08
N LEU A 57 -5.00 6.05 3.70
CA LEU A 57 -4.33 6.71 2.57
C LEU A 57 -3.53 5.67 1.78
N ILE A 58 -3.55 5.81 0.45
CA ILE A 58 -2.71 5.03 -0.45
C ILE A 58 -1.94 6.02 -1.33
N SER A 59 -0.62 5.92 -1.30
CA SER A 59 0.29 6.67 -2.15
C SER A 59 0.97 5.73 -3.13
N VAL A 60 1.08 6.16 -4.39
CA VAL A 60 1.75 5.40 -5.46
C VAL A 60 2.84 6.25 -6.09
N HIS A 61 3.84 5.58 -6.66
CA HIS A 61 4.82 6.23 -7.52
C HIS A 61 4.24 6.51 -8.91
N TYR A 62 4.42 7.73 -9.41
CA TYR A 62 3.95 8.09 -10.75
C TYR A 62 4.66 7.26 -11.82
N GLU A 63 5.92 6.89 -11.58
CA GLU A 63 6.74 6.06 -12.47
C GLU A 63 6.22 4.63 -12.57
N ALA A 64 5.55 4.15 -11.54
CA ALA A 64 5.00 2.79 -11.45
C ALA A 64 3.60 2.68 -12.07
N THR A 65 2.99 3.80 -12.47
CA THR A 65 1.56 3.87 -12.83
C THR A 65 1.37 4.38 -14.25
N HIS A 66 0.74 3.58 -15.12
CA HIS A 66 0.51 3.98 -16.51
C HIS A 66 -0.55 5.09 -16.64
N HIS A 67 -1.51 5.15 -15.72
CA HIS A 67 -2.64 6.09 -15.76
C HIS A 67 -2.97 6.68 -14.38
N LEU A 68 -2.02 7.42 -13.79
CA LEU A 68 -2.12 7.98 -12.43
C LEU A 68 -3.45 8.70 -12.10
N HIS A 69 -4.08 9.34 -13.08
CA HIS A 69 -5.33 10.09 -12.91
C HIS A 69 -6.59 9.20 -12.80
N ARG A 70 -6.44 7.87 -12.93
CA ARG A 70 -7.53 6.89 -12.87
C ARG A 70 -7.39 5.90 -11.72
N SER A 71 -6.28 5.99 -10.99
CA SER A 71 -5.89 5.15 -9.85
C SER A 71 -6.57 5.60 -8.56
#